data_AF-A0A5C7XAK8-F1
#
_entry.id   AF-A0A5C7XAK8-F1
#
_cell.length_a   1.000
_cell.length_b   1.000
_cell.length_c   1.000
_cell.angle_alpha   90.00
_cell.angle_beta   90.00
_cell.angle_gamma   90.00
#
_symmetry.space_group_name_H-M   'P 1'
#
loop_
_entity.id
_entity.type
_entity.pdbx_description
1 polymer ?
#
loop_
_entity_poly.entity_id
_entity_poly.type
_entity_poly.pdbx_seq_one_letter_code
_entity_poly.pdbx_strand_id
1 'polypeptide(L)' 'MESNSAANLAQIRALAINTFGSESVAESWLNQYHSLLGATPIVVAKSASGFVEIQKILSAINYGAAV' A
#
# COMPACT_ATOMS: atom_id res chain seq x y z
N MET A 1 -16.28 2.14 13.58
CA MET A 1 -16.01 2.34 12.15
C MET A 1 -15.51 1.03 11.59
N GLU A 2 -16.35 0.30 10.87
CA GLU A 2 -15.95 -0.94 10.20
C GLU A 2 -15.08 -0.56 9.00
N SER A 3 -13.80 -0.93 9.03
CA SER A 3 -12.99 -0.91 7.81
C SER A 3 -13.50 -2.03 6.90
N ASN A 4 -14.14 -1.67 5.79
CA ASN A 4 -14.44 -2.65 4.75
C ASN A 4 -13.10 -3.03 4.10
N SER A 5 -12.50 -4.13 4.57
CA SER A 5 -11.19 -4.59 4.14
C SER A 5 -11.08 -4.74 2.62
N ALA A 6 -12.16 -5.12 1.92
CA ALA A 6 -12.18 -5.17 0.47
C ALA A 6 -12.04 -3.78 -0.19
N ALA A 7 -12.72 -2.76 0.35
CA ALA A 7 -12.63 -1.39 -0.13
C ALA A 7 -11.23 -0.80 0.12
N ASN A 8 -10.66 -1.05 1.31
CA ASN A 8 -9.29 -0.64 1.63
C ASN A 8 -8.27 -1.25 0.66
N LEU A 9 -8.40 -2.54 0.36
CA LEU A 9 -7.52 -3.24 -0.58
C LEU A 9 -7.64 -2.70 -2.01
N ALA A 10 -8.86 -2.43 -2.48
CA ALA A 10 -9.07 -1.82 -3.79
C ALA A 10 -8.42 -0.44 -3.89
N GLN A 11 -8.55 0.38 -2.84
CA GLN A 11 -7.96 1.71 -2.80
C GLN A 11 -6.42 1.68 -2.75
N ILE A 12 -5.83 0.78 -1.96
CA ILE A 12 -4.37 0.62 -1.91
C ILE A 12 -3.81 0.14 -3.25
N ARG A 13 -4.49 -0.79 -3.93
CA ARG A 13 -4.11 -1.22 -5.29
C ARG A 13 -4.10 -0.06 -6.27
N ALA A 14 -5.17 0.72 -6.33
CA ALA A 14 -5.24 1.89 -7.20
C ALA A 14 -4.12 2.90 -6.90
N LEU A 15 -3.84 3.15 -5.62
CA LEU A 15 -2.77 4.06 -5.22
C LEU A 15 -1.38 3.51 -5.60
N ALA A 16 -1.14 2.21 -5.42
CA ALA A 16 0.12 1.58 -5.80
C ALA A 16 0.33 1.61 -7.32
N ILE A 17 -0.71 1.36 -8.12
CA ILE A 17 -0.66 1.49 -9.59
C ILE A 17 -0.28 2.92 -9.98
N ASN A 18 -0.91 3.93 -9.36
CA ASN A 18 -0.57 5.33 -9.61
C ASN A 18 0.89 5.65 -9.23
N THR A 19 1.35 5.11 -8.09
CA THR A 19 2.70 5.33 -7.56
C THR A 19 3.79 4.73 -8.44
N PHE A 20 3.57 3.52 -8.98
CA PHE A 20 4.58 2.79 -9.74
C PHE A 20 4.39 2.85 -11.27
N GLY A 21 3.26 3.38 -11.74
CA GLY A 21 2.91 3.44 -13.17
C GLY A 21 2.68 2.07 -13.83
N SER A 22 2.65 0.98 -13.06
CA SER A 22 2.50 -0.39 -13.57
C SER A 22 1.78 -1.28 -12.56
N GLU A 23 0.76 -2.00 -13.04
CA GLU A 23 -0.01 -2.97 -12.26
C GLU A 23 0.85 -4.13 -11.78
N SER A 24 1.76 -4.65 -12.61
CA SER A 24 2.63 -5.76 -12.22
C SER A 24 3.61 -5.35 -11.11
N VAL A 25 4.13 -4.13 -11.16
CA VAL A 25 5.03 -3.60 -10.13
C VAL A 25 4.26 -3.34 -8.84
N ALA A 26 3.05 -2.76 -8.94
CA ALA A 26 2.17 -2.53 -7.79
C ALA A 26 1.81 -3.84 -7.08
N GLU A 27 1.34 -4.86 -7.81
CA GLU A 27 1.01 -6.16 -7.23
C GLU A 27 2.24 -6.84 -6.64
N SER A 28 3.40 -6.78 -7.31
CA SER A 28 4.65 -7.32 -6.75
C SER A 28 5.01 -6.63 -5.44
N TRP A 29 4.98 -5.30 -5.39
CA TRP A 29 5.31 -4.53 -4.19
C TRP A 29 4.34 -4.80 -3.03
N LEU A 30 3.04 -4.90 -3.31
CA LEU A 30 2.00 -5.14 -2.29
C LEU A 30 2.06 -6.54 -1.67
N ASN A 31 2.52 -7.53 -2.44
CA ASN A 31 2.63 -8.92 -2.00
C ASN A 31 4.05 -9.30 -1.52
N GLN A 32 5.04 -8.45 -1.74
CA GLN A 32 6.38 -8.63 -1.20
C GLN A 32 6.40 -8.36 0.31
N TYR A 33 7.29 -9.06 1.03
CA TYR A 33 7.54 -8.78 2.44
C TYR A 33 8.41 -7.52 2.61
N HIS A 34 7.99 -6.61 3.48
CA HIS A 34 8.74 -5.40 3.81
C HIS A 34 9.15 -5.44 5.28
N SER A 35 10.45 -5.43 5.55
CA SER A 35 11.00 -5.52 6.90
C SER A 35 10.52 -4.40 7.83
N LEU A 36 10.34 -3.18 7.30
CA LEU A 36 9.79 -2.04 8.05
C LEU A 36 8.34 -2.26 8.52
N LEU A 37 7.58 -3.07 7.80
CA LEU A 37 6.19 -3.40 8.11
C LEU A 37 6.05 -4.70 8.90
N GLY A 38 7.10 -5.53 8.94
CA GLY A 38 7.07 -6.88 9.50
C GLY A 38 6.13 -7.85 8.76
N ALA A 39 5.57 -7.45 7.61
CA ALA A 39 4.57 -8.18 6.84
C ALA A 39 4.49 -7.67 5.39
N THR A 40 3.59 -8.25 4.60
CA THR A 40 3.25 -7.74 3.26
C THR A 40 2.26 -6.57 3.37
N PRO A 41 2.40 -5.50 2.55
CA PRO A 41 1.49 -4.35 2.57
C PRO A 41 0.01 -4.75 2.42
N ILE A 42 -0.28 -5.77 1.59
CA ILE A 42 -1.64 -6.26 1.39
C ILE A 42 -2.25 -6.89 2.66
N VAL A 43 -1.43 -7.47 3.54
CA VAL A 43 -1.88 -7.97 4.85
C VAL A 43 -2.08 -6.82 5.83
N VAL A 44 -1.14 -5.88 5.87
CA VAL A 44 -1.19 -4.71 6.76
C VAL A 44 -2.43 -3.85 6.48
N ALA A 45 -2.74 -3.62 5.21
CA ALA A 45 -3.87 -2.81 4.74
C ALA A 45 -5.26 -3.35 5.12
N LYS A 46 -5.37 -4.59 5.63
CA LYS A 46 -6.65 -5.15 6.11
C LYS A 46 -7.17 -4.46 7.37
N SER A 47 -6.29 -3.84 8.15
CA SER A 47 -6.66 -3.04 9.31
C SER A 47 -6.78 -1.56 8.97
N ALA A 48 -7.60 -0.80 9.70
CA ALA A 48 -7.75 0.63 9.46
C ALA A 48 -6.43 1.42 9.64
N SER A 49 -5.67 1.09 10.70
CA SER A 49 -4.37 1.72 10.95
C SER A 49 -3.33 1.32 9.91
N GLY A 50 -3.28 0.04 9.54
CA GLY A 50 -2.36 -0.44 8.51
C GLY A 50 -2.69 0.13 7.13
N PHE A 51 -3.96 0.30 6.80
CA PHE A 51 -4.37 0.99 5.57
C PHE A 51 -3.78 2.41 5.49
N VAL A 52 -3.95 3.20 6.54
CA VAL A 52 -3.38 4.57 6.61
C VAL A 52 -1.85 4.55 6.48
N GLU A 53 -1.18 3.57 7.08
CA GLU A 53 0.27 3.43 6.99
C GLU A 53 0.74 3.14 5.56
N ILE A 54 0.10 2.20 4.85
CA ILE A 54 0.44 1.91 3.46
C ILE A 54 0.15 3.11 2.55
N GLN A 55 -0.93 3.86 2.80
CA GLN A 55 -1.21 5.09 2.06
C GLN A 55 -0.09 6.13 2.17
N LYS A 56 0.46 6.32 3.39
CA LYS A 56 1.57 7.24 3.61
C LYS A 56 2.83 6.81 2.87
N ILE A 57 3.17 5.52 2.94
CA ILE A 57 4.36 4.97 2.26
C ILE A 57 4.25 5.17 0.75
N LEU A 58 3.13 4.78 0.14
CA LEU A 58 2.92 4.94 -1.30
C LEU A 58 2.93 6.42 -1.71
N SER A 59 2.33 7.30 -0.89
CA SER A 59 2.38 8.74 -1.13
C SER A 59 3.82 9.29 -1.08
N ALA A 60 4.62 8.87 -0.09
CA ALA A 60 6.02 9.26 0.02
C ALA A 60 6.87 8.77 -1.16
N ILE A 61 6.60 7.56 -1.67
CA ILE A 61 7.25 7.05 -2.89
C ILE A 61 6.86 7.90 -4.11
N ASN A 62 5.56 8.17 -4.29
CA ASN A 62 5.03 8.86 -5.46
C ASN A 62 5.50 10.32 -5.57
N TYR A 63 5.51 11.05 -4.45
CA TYR A 63 5.94 12.46 -4.43
C TYR A 63 7.46 12.64 -4.38
N GLY A 64 8.20 11.53 -4.37
CA GLY A 64 9.63 11.53 -4.14
C GLY A 64 9.92 12.03 -2.73
N ALA A 65 10.15 11.10 -1.80
CA ALA A 65 11.20 11.32 -0.82
C ALA A 65 12.51 11.49 -1.61
N ALA A 66 12.68 12.68 -2.20
CA ALA A 66 13.94 13.19 -2.66
C ALA A 66 14.78 13.37 -1.40
N VAL A 67 15.82 12.52 -1.30
CA VAL A 67 17.05 12.68 -0.50
C VAL A 67 16.92 13.25 0.91
#